data_AF-A0A221NS03-F1
#
_entry.id   AF-A0A221NS03-F1
#
_cell.length_a   1.000
_cell.length_b   1.000
_cell.length_c   1.000
_cell.angle_alpha   90.00
_cell.angle_beta   90.00
_cell.angle_gamma   90.00
#
_symmetry.space_group_name_H-M   'P 1'
#
loop_
_entity.id
_entity.type
_entity.pdbx_description
1 polymer ?
#
loop_
_entity_poly.entity_id
_entity_poly.type
_entity_poly.pdbx_seq_one_letter_code
_entity_poly.pdbx_strand_id
1 'polypeptide(L)'
;MTRSPAGSVSDRPFAHLAEHLTALRRAARLPQRALADTANISRGAVQRAESGTAAPSPTVLDAYLRACGAGPASTARALLLRSRGRAAHRDKLRELRAPAPAFIHDKRDLALALAEAYERAGAPSLGDARLAPGRKPLPRTTAWRIVNRKGLPATTEQLVTFLTACGIRPAEQRPYLDAYQRITTDRGTRPTPPRTQRIARRIHRTPLAYGGTDTEVSYELTATTAALARLVPARVLEEAFTTALQQYADREAHRNGTTPPDWITTTHILDRLAATPFIARAPDHANDSGADLVLHTSDGSTMIIQAKRHSRPTRPDALAPTPAPTDRAA
;
A
#
# COMPACT_ATOMS: atom_id res chain seq x y z
N MET A 1 16.49 7.42 -46.82
CA MET A 1 16.53 7.05 -45.39
C MET A 1 17.02 8.26 -44.58
N THR A 2 16.11 9.18 -44.29
CA THR A 2 16.36 10.35 -43.43
C THR A 2 16.27 9.90 -41.97
N ARG A 3 17.40 9.91 -41.26
CA ARG A 3 17.42 9.73 -39.80
C ARG A 3 16.67 10.91 -39.18
N SER A 4 15.56 10.64 -38.51
CA SER A 4 14.90 11.62 -37.63
C SER A 4 15.93 12.20 -36.66
N PRO A 5 15.96 13.53 -36.48
CA PRO A 5 16.93 14.16 -35.61
C PRO A 5 16.65 13.72 -34.17
N ALA A 6 17.74 13.60 -33.42
CA ALA A 6 17.77 13.29 -32.00
C ALA A 6 16.58 13.92 -31.26
N GLY A 7 15.78 13.07 -30.59
CA GLY A 7 14.94 13.53 -29.49
C GLY A 7 15.81 14.43 -28.62
N SER A 8 15.37 15.68 -28.47
CA SER A 8 16.20 16.77 -27.98
C SER A 8 16.84 16.35 -26.66
N VAL A 9 18.08 16.76 -26.39
CA VAL A 9 18.73 16.50 -25.09
C VAL A 9 17.82 16.97 -23.92
N SER A 10 16.94 17.93 -24.21
CA SER A 10 15.88 18.46 -23.35
C SER A 10 14.76 17.47 -22.99
N ASP A 11 14.55 16.38 -23.75
CA ASP A 11 13.52 15.36 -23.46
C ASP A 11 13.96 14.34 -22.40
N ARG A 12 15.25 14.32 -22.04
CA ARG A 12 15.74 13.38 -21.02
C ARG A 12 15.41 13.91 -19.63
N PRO A 13 14.71 13.13 -18.78
CA PRO A 13 14.27 13.61 -17.47
C PRO A 13 15.43 14.02 -16.55
N PHE A 14 16.64 13.50 -16.77
CA PHE A 14 17.83 13.80 -15.96
C PHE A 14 18.89 14.63 -16.70
N ALA A 15 18.55 15.30 -17.82
CA ALA A 15 19.50 16.08 -18.61
C ALA A 15 20.28 17.12 -17.77
N HIS A 16 19.56 17.94 -17.00
CA HIS A 16 20.18 18.95 -16.16
C HIS A 16 21.05 18.37 -15.03
N LEU A 17 20.70 17.19 -14.51
CA LEU A 17 21.54 16.50 -13.54
C LEU A 17 22.85 16.05 -14.19
N ALA A 18 22.77 15.45 -15.37
CA ALA A 18 23.94 14.99 -16.12
C ALA A 18 24.88 16.14 -16.50
N GLU A 19 24.33 17.28 -16.93
CA GLU A 19 25.09 18.51 -17.20
C GLU A 19 25.81 19.00 -15.94
N HIS A 20 25.11 19.06 -14.81
CA HIS A 20 25.67 19.48 -13.52
C HIS A 20 26.79 18.54 -13.06
N LEU A 21 26.61 17.23 -13.15
CA LEU A 21 27.63 16.24 -12.80
C LEU A 21 28.85 16.35 -13.73
N THR A 22 28.63 16.49 -15.03
CA THR A 22 29.72 16.67 -16.01
C THR A 22 30.51 17.95 -15.72
N ALA A 23 29.83 19.05 -15.37
CA ALA A 23 30.47 20.30 -14.99
C ALA A 23 31.33 20.14 -13.73
N LEU A 24 30.81 19.45 -12.69
CA LEU A 24 31.57 19.16 -11.47
C LEU A 24 32.81 18.33 -11.75
N ARG A 25 32.69 17.26 -12.54
CA ARG A 25 33.83 16.41 -12.90
C ARG A 25 34.89 17.18 -13.70
N ARG A 26 34.46 18.03 -14.64
CA ARG A 26 35.38 18.88 -15.42
C ARG A 26 36.10 19.89 -14.53
N ALA A 27 35.40 20.51 -13.58
CA ALA A 27 36.00 21.42 -12.61
C ALA A 27 37.04 20.71 -11.73
N ALA A 28 36.77 19.46 -11.32
CA ALA A 28 37.70 18.61 -10.59
C ALA A 28 38.86 18.06 -11.46
N ARG A 29 38.85 18.30 -12.77
CA ARG A 29 39.83 17.80 -13.75
C ARG A 29 39.99 16.27 -13.76
N LEU A 30 38.92 15.55 -13.42
CA LEU A 30 38.94 14.08 -13.39
C LEU A 30 38.43 13.50 -14.73
N PRO A 31 39.23 12.72 -15.48
CA PRO A 31 38.68 11.89 -16.54
C PRO A 31 37.73 10.84 -15.94
N GLN A 32 36.76 10.35 -16.72
CA GLN A 32 35.75 9.40 -16.23
C GLN A 32 36.35 8.15 -15.56
N ARG A 33 37.48 7.65 -16.07
CA ARG A 33 38.19 6.50 -15.48
C ARG A 33 38.76 6.84 -14.11
N ALA A 34 39.50 7.94 -13.99
CA ALA A 34 40.03 8.38 -12.70
C ALA A 34 38.91 8.66 -11.69
N LEU A 35 37.80 9.28 -12.12
CA LEU A 35 36.64 9.49 -11.24
C LEU A 35 36.07 8.16 -10.73
N ALA A 36 35.92 7.17 -11.62
CA ALA A 36 35.43 5.84 -11.26
C ALA A 36 36.34 5.19 -10.20
N ASP A 37 37.66 5.26 -10.41
CA ASP A 37 38.66 4.73 -9.48
C ASP A 37 38.62 5.48 -8.13
N THR A 38 38.64 6.82 -8.14
CA THR A 38 38.58 7.66 -6.92
C THR A 38 37.28 7.50 -6.14
N ALA A 39 36.14 7.36 -6.82
CA ALA A 39 34.83 7.18 -6.20
C ALA A 39 34.53 5.72 -5.82
N ASN A 40 35.39 4.77 -6.18
CA ASN A 40 35.16 3.32 -6.05
C ASN A 40 33.81 2.88 -6.66
N ILE A 41 33.52 3.33 -7.88
CA ILE A 41 32.34 2.95 -8.67
C ILE A 41 32.78 2.53 -10.07
N SER A 42 31.95 1.77 -10.79
CA SER A 42 32.30 1.39 -12.16
C SER A 42 32.28 2.58 -13.12
N ARG A 43 33.15 2.56 -14.14
CA ARG A 43 33.11 3.53 -15.25
C ARG A 43 31.74 3.60 -15.92
N GLY A 44 31.06 2.46 -16.04
CA GLY A 44 29.70 2.41 -16.57
C GLY A 44 28.69 3.15 -15.70
N ALA A 45 28.86 3.19 -14.37
CA ALA A 45 28.02 4.00 -13.49
C ALA A 45 28.24 5.51 -13.71
N VAL A 46 29.50 5.94 -13.90
CA VAL A 46 29.84 7.33 -14.26
C VAL A 46 29.18 7.71 -15.59
N GLN A 47 29.34 6.87 -16.62
CA GLN A 47 28.75 7.11 -17.94
C GLN A 47 27.22 7.20 -17.90
N ARG A 48 26.55 6.31 -17.15
CA ARG A 48 25.09 6.35 -16.97
C ARG A 48 24.62 7.58 -16.18
N ALA A 49 25.40 8.04 -15.20
CA ALA A 49 25.07 9.26 -14.47
C ALA A 49 25.18 10.50 -15.36
N GLU A 50 26.16 10.52 -16.28
CA GLU A 50 26.40 11.61 -17.24
C GLU A 50 25.57 11.51 -18.52
N SER A 51 24.85 10.41 -18.78
CA SER A 51 24.00 10.29 -19.97
C SER A 51 22.67 11.03 -19.83
N GLY A 52 22.22 11.27 -18.60
CA GLY A 52 20.91 11.85 -18.30
C GLY A 52 19.72 10.93 -18.58
N THR A 53 19.97 9.66 -18.93
CA THR A 53 18.90 8.71 -19.28
C THR A 53 18.24 8.08 -18.05
N ALA A 54 18.97 7.95 -16.94
CA ALA A 54 18.45 7.40 -15.69
C ALA A 54 19.04 8.12 -14.49
N ALA A 55 18.30 8.12 -13.37
CA ALA A 55 18.79 8.68 -12.12
C ALA A 55 19.90 7.78 -11.54
N PRO A 56 21.07 8.33 -11.14
CA PRO A 56 22.01 7.56 -10.35
C PRO A 56 21.37 7.12 -9.01
N SER A 57 21.81 5.98 -8.47
CA SER A 57 21.43 5.57 -7.12
C SER A 57 21.97 6.59 -6.10
N PRO A 58 21.37 6.72 -4.90
CA PRO A 58 21.86 7.65 -3.88
C PRO A 58 23.34 7.41 -3.56
N THR A 59 23.74 6.14 -3.37
CA THR A 59 25.14 5.77 -3.10
C THR A 59 26.10 6.19 -4.21
N VAL A 60 25.72 5.98 -5.47
CA VAL A 60 26.56 6.39 -6.62
C VAL A 60 26.66 7.90 -6.71
N LEU A 61 25.54 8.62 -6.51
CA LEU A 61 25.55 10.08 -6.53
C LEU A 61 26.42 10.65 -5.41
N ASP A 62 26.30 10.13 -4.18
CA ASP A 62 27.12 10.55 -3.04
C ASP A 62 28.61 10.30 -3.29
N ALA A 63 28.97 9.11 -3.81
CA ALA A 63 30.35 8.79 -4.14
C ALA A 63 30.93 9.70 -5.22
N TYR A 64 30.14 9.96 -6.28
CA TYR A 64 30.50 10.88 -7.37
C TYR A 64 30.77 12.29 -6.81
N LEU A 65 29.83 12.84 -6.04
CA LEU A 65 29.94 14.20 -5.48
C LEU A 65 31.14 14.33 -4.54
N ARG A 66 31.39 13.33 -3.69
CA ARG A 66 32.57 13.30 -2.81
C ARG A 66 33.87 13.28 -3.60
N ALA A 67 33.99 12.42 -4.62
CA ALA A 67 35.20 12.32 -5.43
C ALA A 67 35.49 13.60 -6.25
N CYS A 68 34.45 14.34 -6.64
CA CYS A 68 34.61 15.65 -7.27
C CYS A 68 34.86 16.81 -6.27
N GLY A 69 34.92 16.54 -4.95
CA GLY A 69 35.06 17.60 -3.94
C GLY A 69 33.87 18.57 -3.90
N ALA A 70 32.67 18.11 -4.23
CA ALA A 70 31.50 18.97 -4.31
C ALA A 70 31.12 19.53 -2.93
N GLY A 71 31.08 20.87 -2.83
CA GLY A 71 30.62 21.55 -1.62
C GLY A 71 29.10 21.41 -1.37
N PRO A 72 28.61 21.88 -0.22
CA PRO A 72 27.21 21.70 0.19
C PRO A 72 26.18 22.23 -0.82
N ALA A 73 26.46 23.37 -1.45
CA ALA A 73 25.56 23.97 -2.46
C ALA A 73 25.45 23.10 -3.73
N SER A 74 26.57 22.57 -4.22
CA SER A 74 26.60 21.68 -5.39
C SER A 74 25.91 20.35 -5.12
N THR A 75 26.07 19.83 -3.90
CA THR A 75 25.38 18.63 -3.42
C THR A 75 23.87 18.85 -3.33
N ALA A 76 23.43 19.94 -2.71
CA ALA A 76 22.01 20.29 -2.62
C ALA A 76 21.38 20.46 -4.01
N ARG A 77 22.10 21.12 -4.93
CA ARG A 77 21.68 21.27 -6.33
C ARG A 77 21.55 19.93 -7.05
N ALA A 78 22.52 19.02 -6.89
CA ALA A 78 22.47 17.70 -7.49
C ALA A 78 21.28 16.86 -6.98
N LEU A 79 21.01 16.90 -5.67
CA LEU A 79 19.87 16.23 -5.06
C LEU A 79 18.54 16.80 -5.59
N LEU A 80 18.41 18.13 -5.68
CA LEU A 80 17.24 18.78 -6.26
C LEU A 80 17.00 18.37 -7.72
N LEU A 81 18.05 18.40 -8.54
CA LEU A 81 17.97 18.00 -9.96
C LEU A 81 17.59 16.53 -10.10
N ARG A 82 18.11 15.66 -9.24
CA ARG A 82 17.73 14.25 -9.20
C ARG A 82 16.26 14.05 -8.83
N SER A 83 15.78 14.74 -7.80
CA SER A 83 14.37 14.68 -7.38
C SER A 83 13.44 15.18 -8.50
N ARG A 84 13.78 16.30 -9.14
CA ARG A 84 13.04 16.83 -10.28
C ARG A 84 12.98 15.85 -11.45
N GLY A 85 14.12 15.28 -11.83
CA GLY A 85 14.16 14.29 -12.90
C GLY A 85 13.36 13.03 -12.58
N ARG A 86 13.38 12.57 -11.32
CA ARG A 86 12.54 11.45 -10.89
C ARG A 86 11.06 11.77 -10.93
N ALA A 87 10.67 12.99 -10.54
CA ALA A 87 9.29 13.45 -10.62
C ALA A 87 8.82 13.50 -12.08
N ALA A 88 9.62 14.08 -12.98
CA ALA A 88 9.34 14.15 -14.41
C ALA A 88 9.23 12.76 -15.05
N HIS A 89 10.19 11.87 -14.78
CA HIS A 89 10.18 10.50 -15.30
C HIS A 89 8.95 9.68 -14.87
N ARG A 90 8.38 9.97 -13.69
CA ARG A 90 7.20 9.26 -13.19
C ARG A 90 5.89 9.81 -13.75
N ASP A 91 5.87 11.07 -14.17
CA ASP A 91 4.72 11.81 -14.73
C ASP A 91 3.41 11.74 -13.90
N LYS A 92 3.49 11.43 -12.60
CA LYS A 92 2.31 11.31 -11.72
C LYS A 92 1.77 12.64 -11.22
N LEU A 93 2.58 13.70 -11.27
CA LEU A 93 2.19 15.01 -10.74
C LEU A 93 0.97 15.58 -11.47
N ARG A 94 0.82 15.30 -12.77
CA ARG A 94 -0.34 15.76 -13.56
C ARG A 94 -1.67 15.17 -13.09
N GLU A 95 -1.64 13.96 -12.55
CA GLU A 95 -2.81 13.27 -12.00
C GLU A 95 -3.16 13.77 -10.59
N LEU A 96 -2.15 14.22 -9.84
CA LEU A 96 -2.27 14.70 -8.46
C LEU A 96 -2.64 16.18 -8.47
N ARG A 97 -3.91 16.49 -8.75
CA ARG A 97 -4.48 17.84 -8.63
C ARG A 97 -4.69 18.23 -7.16
N ALA A 98 -3.61 18.34 -6.40
CA ALA A 98 -3.68 18.70 -5.00
C ALA A 98 -3.93 20.21 -4.83
N PRO A 99 -4.73 20.63 -3.84
CA PRO A 99 -4.84 22.05 -3.49
C PRO A 99 -3.52 22.55 -2.89
N ALA A 100 -3.30 23.87 -2.95
CA ALA A 100 -2.17 24.46 -2.24
C ALA A 100 -2.29 24.19 -0.73
N PRO A 101 -1.17 24.06 0.02
CA PRO A 101 -1.21 23.67 1.43
C PRO A 101 -2.08 24.57 2.33
N ALA A 102 -2.23 25.84 1.98
CA ALA A 102 -3.09 26.80 2.69
C ALA A 102 -4.60 26.53 2.50
N PHE A 103 -5.00 25.83 1.44
CA PHE A 103 -6.40 25.53 1.07
C PHE A 103 -6.77 24.06 1.31
N ILE A 104 -6.08 23.38 2.22
CA ILE A 104 -6.44 22.02 2.62
C ILE A 104 -7.60 22.11 3.63
N HIS A 105 -8.79 21.66 3.21
CA HIS A 105 -10.01 21.71 4.02
C HIS A 105 -10.39 20.35 4.61
N ASP A 106 -10.19 19.26 3.87
CA ASP A 106 -10.62 17.94 4.29
C ASP A 106 -9.53 16.86 4.25
N LYS A 107 -9.89 15.64 4.66
CA LYS A 107 -9.00 14.47 4.65
C LYS A 107 -8.48 14.13 3.26
N ARG A 108 -9.32 14.29 2.22
CA ARG A 108 -8.98 13.96 0.84
C ARG A 108 -7.95 14.96 0.30
N ASP A 109 -8.16 16.25 0.56
CA ASP A 109 -7.22 17.33 0.22
C ASP A 109 -5.86 17.08 0.84
N LEU A 110 -5.81 16.76 2.15
CA LEU A 110 -4.55 16.49 2.82
C LEU A 110 -3.86 15.25 2.23
N ALA A 111 -4.60 14.18 1.95
CA ALA A 111 -4.04 12.98 1.33
C ALA A 111 -3.48 13.27 -0.08
N LEU A 112 -4.16 14.11 -0.87
CA LEU A 112 -3.68 14.55 -2.18
C LEU A 112 -2.42 15.40 -2.06
N ALA A 113 -2.39 16.37 -1.16
CA ALA A 113 -1.24 17.24 -0.93
C ALA A 113 -0.01 16.47 -0.45
N LEU A 114 -0.18 15.44 0.39
CA LEU A 114 0.92 14.57 0.81
C LEU A 114 1.44 13.68 -0.33
N ALA A 115 0.55 13.13 -1.15
CA ALA A 115 0.95 12.34 -2.31
C ALA A 115 1.69 13.22 -3.34
N GLU A 116 1.21 14.44 -3.57
CA GLU A 116 1.86 15.39 -4.47
C GLU A 116 3.23 15.83 -3.95
N ALA A 117 3.36 16.13 -2.65
CA ALA A 117 4.65 16.39 -2.00
C ALA A 117 5.65 15.24 -2.21
N TYR A 118 5.19 13.99 -2.04
CA TYR A 118 6.02 12.80 -2.26
C TYR A 118 6.48 12.66 -3.71
N GLU A 119 5.58 12.84 -4.68
CA GLU A 119 5.92 12.75 -6.11
C GLU A 119 6.85 13.91 -6.52
N ARG A 120 6.63 15.13 -6.01
CA ARG A 120 7.47 16.31 -6.24
C ARG A 120 8.88 16.13 -5.67
N ALA A 121 9.00 15.46 -4.53
CA ALA A 121 10.29 15.07 -3.94
C ALA A 121 11.01 13.97 -4.75
N GLY A 122 10.41 13.47 -5.83
CA GLY A 122 10.95 12.41 -6.66
C GLY A 122 10.77 11.04 -6.02
N ALA A 123 9.71 10.81 -5.25
CA ALA A 123 9.39 9.55 -4.59
C ALA A 123 10.56 9.00 -3.73
N PRO A 124 10.98 9.73 -2.68
CA PRO A 124 12.04 9.30 -1.78
C PRO A 124 11.73 7.97 -1.07
N SER A 125 12.78 7.28 -0.59
CA SER A 125 12.59 6.10 0.24
C SER A 125 12.27 6.53 1.68
N LEU A 126 11.00 6.49 2.06
CA LEU A 126 10.54 6.98 3.38
C LEU A 126 11.05 6.16 4.58
N GLY A 127 11.68 5.01 4.32
CA GLY A 127 12.38 4.20 5.32
C GLY A 127 13.84 4.59 5.53
N ASP A 128 14.38 5.50 4.72
CA ASP A 128 15.76 5.97 4.84
C ASP A 128 15.88 7.01 5.98
N ALA A 129 16.57 6.63 7.06
CA ALA A 129 16.80 7.48 8.22
C ALA A 129 17.59 8.77 7.88
N ARG A 130 18.33 8.80 6.76
CA ARG A 130 19.10 9.97 6.33
C ARG A 130 18.20 11.13 5.88
N LEU A 131 16.96 10.84 5.48
CA LEU A 131 16.03 11.84 4.95
C LEU A 131 15.28 12.59 6.06
N ALA A 132 15.23 12.04 7.27
CA ALA A 132 14.62 12.67 8.43
C ALA A 132 15.54 12.48 9.65
N PRO A 133 16.71 13.15 9.67
CA PRO A 133 17.70 12.96 10.72
C PRO A 133 17.11 13.30 12.10
N GLY A 134 17.43 12.47 13.10
CA GLY A 134 16.93 12.60 14.47
C GLY A 134 15.48 12.12 14.67
N ARG A 135 14.85 11.49 13.67
CA ARG A 135 13.49 10.97 13.77
C ARG A 135 13.44 9.47 13.45
N LYS A 136 12.46 8.79 14.02
CA LYS A 136 12.20 7.37 13.70
C LYS A 136 11.70 7.27 12.24
N PRO A 137 12.30 6.41 11.40
CA PRO A 137 11.82 6.18 10.05
C PRO A 137 10.36 5.72 10.02
N LEU A 138 9.63 6.10 8.96
CA LEU A 138 8.24 5.67 8.81
C LEU A 138 8.18 4.17 8.54
N PRO A 139 7.31 3.41 9.25
CA PRO A 139 7.03 2.03 8.89
C PRO A 139 6.61 1.92 7.42
N ARG A 140 7.11 0.90 6.72
CA ARG A 140 6.87 0.71 5.27
C ARG A 140 5.38 0.69 4.93
N THR A 141 4.57 0.05 5.76
CA THR A 141 3.10 -0.02 5.59
C THR A 141 2.44 1.35 5.75
N THR A 142 2.85 2.14 6.75
CA THR A 142 2.38 3.52 6.96
C THR A 142 2.76 4.41 5.78
N ALA A 143 4.02 4.39 5.36
CA ALA A 143 4.50 5.12 4.20
C ALA A 143 3.69 4.79 2.93
N TRP A 144 3.47 3.49 2.67
CA TRP A 144 2.65 3.04 1.54
C TRP A 144 1.21 3.57 1.61
N ARG A 145 0.57 3.54 2.79
CA ARG A 145 -0.80 4.04 2.96
C ARG A 145 -0.90 5.54 2.71
N ILE A 146 0.08 6.33 3.14
CA ILE A 146 0.10 7.78 2.91
C ILE A 146 0.26 8.06 1.42
N VAL A 147 1.28 7.48 0.77
CA VAL A 147 1.58 7.71 -0.66
C VAL A 147 0.41 7.28 -1.56
N ASN A 148 -0.26 6.16 -1.23
CA ASN A 148 -1.40 5.67 -2.01
C ASN A 148 -2.75 6.29 -1.59
N ARG A 149 -2.75 7.30 -0.71
CA ARG A 149 -3.96 8.00 -0.23
C ARG A 149 -4.96 7.06 0.47
N LYS A 150 -4.47 5.95 1.04
CA LYS A 150 -5.26 4.94 1.78
C LYS A 150 -5.31 5.21 3.30
N GLY A 151 -4.56 6.21 3.77
CA GLY A 151 -4.54 6.62 5.17
C GLY A 151 -3.83 7.96 5.33
N LEU A 152 -4.17 8.66 6.41
CA LEU A 152 -3.37 9.79 6.89
C LEU A 152 -2.32 9.29 7.90
N PRO A 153 -1.27 10.07 8.19
CA PRO A 153 -0.41 9.81 9.33
C PRO A 153 -1.23 9.62 10.62
N ALA A 154 -0.84 8.66 11.46
CA ALA A 154 -1.53 8.38 12.71
C ALA A 154 -1.19 9.40 13.80
N THR A 155 -0.02 10.03 13.71
CA THR A 155 0.45 11.05 14.64
C THR A 155 1.05 12.24 13.90
N THR A 156 1.09 13.40 14.58
CA THR A 156 1.79 14.60 14.10
C THR A 156 3.27 14.32 13.84
N GLU A 157 3.92 13.51 14.67
CA GLU A 157 5.32 13.11 14.46
C GLU A 157 5.51 12.37 13.12
N GLN A 158 4.61 11.43 12.79
CA GLN A 158 4.66 10.74 11.49
C GLN A 158 4.48 11.69 10.32
N LEU A 159 3.60 12.70 10.46
CA LEU A 159 3.41 13.73 9.44
C LEU A 159 4.70 14.56 9.25
N VAL A 160 5.31 15.03 10.33
CA VAL A 160 6.57 15.79 10.27
C VAL A 160 7.70 14.96 9.66
N THR A 161 7.84 13.70 10.07
CA THR A 161 8.83 12.77 9.48
C THR A 161 8.59 12.61 7.98
N PHE A 162 7.34 12.46 7.54
CA PHE A 162 6.99 12.35 6.13
C PHE A 162 7.38 13.61 5.34
N LEU A 163 6.98 14.79 5.83
CA LEU A 163 7.24 16.07 5.18
C LEU A 163 8.74 16.36 5.10
N THR A 164 9.47 16.08 6.18
CA THR A 164 10.94 16.23 6.24
C THR A 164 11.61 15.31 5.25
N ALA A 165 11.19 14.04 5.16
CA ALA A 165 11.72 13.10 4.17
C ALA A 165 11.41 13.49 2.71
N CYS A 166 10.34 14.27 2.49
CA CYS A 166 10.03 14.89 1.21
C CYS A 166 10.79 16.22 0.96
N GLY A 167 11.67 16.63 1.88
CA GLY A 167 12.49 17.85 1.77
C GLY A 167 11.73 19.15 2.05
N ILE A 168 10.54 19.09 2.67
CA ILE A 168 9.77 20.29 3.02
C ILE A 168 10.37 20.91 4.29
N ARG A 169 10.73 22.19 4.21
CA ARG A 169 11.39 22.91 5.31
C ARG A 169 10.43 23.15 6.48
N PRO A 170 10.89 23.21 7.74
CA PRO A 170 10.01 23.40 8.90
C PRO A 170 9.02 24.58 8.78
N ALA A 171 9.45 25.71 8.20
CA ALA A 171 8.58 26.86 7.98
C ALA A 171 7.40 26.57 7.01
N GLU A 172 7.64 25.72 6.00
CA GLU A 172 6.66 25.31 4.98
C GLU A 172 5.76 24.15 5.46
N GLN A 173 6.13 23.49 6.57
CA GLN A 173 5.33 22.39 7.14
C GLN A 173 4.08 22.90 7.88
N ARG A 174 4.07 24.16 8.33
CA ARG A 174 2.99 24.73 9.15
C ARG A 174 1.59 24.55 8.55
N PRO A 175 1.32 24.89 7.27
CA PRO A 175 -0.01 24.72 6.69
C PRO A 175 -0.50 23.27 6.69
N TYR A 176 0.40 22.31 6.50
CA TYR A 176 0.06 20.87 6.57
C TYR A 176 -0.30 20.45 7.99
N LEU A 177 0.44 20.95 8.98
CA LEU A 177 0.21 20.65 10.40
C LEU A 177 -1.12 21.24 10.88
N ASP A 178 -1.41 22.49 10.51
CA ASP A 178 -2.66 23.16 10.86
C ASP A 178 -3.86 22.43 10.24
N ALA A 179 -3.75 22.05 8.96
CA ALA A 179 -4.78 21.27 8.29
C ALA A 179 -4.97 19.89 8.94
N TYR A 180 -3.88 19.19 9.27
CA TYR A 180 -3.94 17.90 9.96
C TYR A 180 -4.62 18.00 11.32
N GLN A 181 -4.28 19.02 12.11
CA GLN A 181 -4.92 19.26 13.41
C GLN A 181 -6.42 19.47 13.25
N ARG A 182 -6.87 20.39 12.38
CA ARG A 182 -8.31 20.62 12.10
C ARG A 182 -9.04 19.32 11.73
N ILE A 183 -8.49 18.55 10.78
CA ILE A 183 -9.10 17.30 10.29
C ILE A 183 -9.19 16.23 11.39
N THR A 184 -8.22 16.19 12.30
CA THR A 184 -8.19 15.20 13.38
C THR A 184 -9.03 15.59 14.58
N THR A 185 -9.16 16.89 14.91
CA THR A 185 -10.04 17.38 15.97
C THR A 185 -11.51 17.20 15.59
N ASP A 186 -11.89 17.43 14.34
CA ASP A 186 -13.27 17.26 13.86
C ASP A 186 -13.76 15.80 13.90
N ARG A 187 -12.84 14.83 13.94
CA ARG A 187 -13.22 13.43 14.20
C ARG A 187 -13.66 13.18 15.63
N GLY A 188 -13.11 13.91 16.59
CA GLY A 188 -13.45 13.77 18.00
C GLY A 188 -14.82 14.35 18.33
N THR A 189 -15.29 15.32 17.54
CA THR A 189 -16.56 16.02 17.78
C THR A 189 -17.75 15.41 17.04
N ARG A 190 -17.56 14.38 16.20
CA ARG A 190 -18.69 13.68 15.59
C ARG A 190 -19.55 13.13 16.73
N PRO A 191 -20.78 13.64 16.93
CA PRO A 191 -21.64 13.17 18.00
C PRO A 191 -21.76 11.68 17.83
N THR A 192 -21.44 10.91 18.87
CA THR A 192 -21.71 9.49 18.91
C THR A 192 -23.14 9.34 18.40
N PRO A 193 -23.39 8.66 17.25
CA PRO A 193 -24.73 8.53 16.75
C PRO A 193 -25.57 8.03 17.92
N PRO A 194 -26.73 8.66 18.20
CA PRO A 194 -27.53 8.32 19.36
C PRO A 194 -27.63 6.81 19.35
N ARG A 195 -27.14 6.18 20.43
CA ARG A 195 -27.24 4.74 20.60
C ARG A 195 -28.72 4.46 20.44
N THR A 196 -29.12 4.01 19.26
CA THR A 196 -30.43 3.43 19.06
C THR A 196 -30.42 2.32 20.09
N GLN A 197 -31.23 2.50 21.14
CA GLN A 197 -31.41 1.50 22.19
C GLN A 197 -31.71 0.23 21.43
N ARG A 198 -30.68 -0.60 21.26
CA ARG A 198 -30.82 -1.96 20.80
C ARG A 198 -31.63 -2.57 21.91
N ILE A 199 -32.94 -2.61 21.70
CA ILE A 199 -33.88 -3.38 22.50
C ILE A 199 -33.15 -4.68 22.73
N ALA A 200 -32.80 -4.89 24.00
CA ALA A 200 -32.06 -6.05 24.44
C ALA A 200 -32.95 -7.26 24.16
N ARG A 201 -32.86 -7.79 22.95
CA ARG A 201 -33.26 -9.17 22.69
C ARG A 201 -32.30 -9.97 23.57
N ARG A 202 -32.80 -10.38 24.74
CA ARG A 202 -32.19 -11.38 25.62
C ARG A 202 -31.76 -12.55 24.74
N ILE A 203 -30.51 -12.56 24.32
CA ILE A 203 -29.90 -13.77 23.78
C ILE A 203 -29.74 -14.65 25.01
N HIS A 204 -30.61 -15.66 25.12
CA HIS A 204 -30.41 -16.75 26.06
C HIS A 204 -29.08 -17.41 25.70
N ARG A 205 -28.07 -17.21 26.55
CA ARG A 205 -26.84 -18.00 26.52
C ARG A 205 -27.20 -19.37 27.08
N THR A 206 -27.36 -20.35 26.21
CA THR A 206 -27.24 -21.75 26.60
C THR A 206 -25.76 -22.03 26.91
N PRO A 207 -25.43 -22.63 28.06
CA PRO A 207 -24.07 -23.01 28.38
C PRO A 207 -23.71 -24.27 27.58
N LEU A 208 -22.73 -24.17 26.68
CA LEU A 208 -22.04 -25.34 26.15
C LEU A 208 -20.84 -25.61 27.05
N ALA A 209 -20.88 -26.76 27.72
CA ALA A 209 -19.74 -27.38 28.37
C ALA A 209 -18.79 -27.98 27.32
N TYR A 210 -17.57 -28.30 27.75
CA TYR A 210 -16.41 -28.82 26.98
C TYR A 210 -15.67 -27.76 26.15
N GLY A 211 -14.36 -27.52 26.29
CA GLY A 211 -13.26 -28.31 26.83
C GLY A 211 -12.19 -28.39 25.75
N GLY A 212 -11.10 -27.60 25.86
CA GLY A 212 -9.98 -27.68 24.91
C GLY A 212 -9.18 -26.39 24.79
N THR A 213 -7.87 -26.51 24.93
CA THR A 213 -6.89 -25.43 25.11
C THR A 213 -6.47 -24.77 23.80
N ASP A 214 -6.62 -23.45 23.77
CA ASP A 214 -5.67 -22.42 23.29
C ASP A 214 -4.84 -22.69 22.02
N THR A 215 -5.30 -22.14 20.89
CA THR A 215 -4.61 -21.12 20.06
C THR A 215 -5.39 -20.96 18.75
N GLU A 216 -6.18 -19.88 18.61
CA GLU A 216 -6.98 -19.69 17.39
C GLU A 216 -6.91 -18.23 16.89
N VAL A 217 -6.20 -18.06 15.77
CA VAL A 217 -6.28 -16.85 14.95
C VAL A 217 -7.51 -16.99 14.06
N SER A 218 -8.59 -16.29 14.42
CA SER A 218 -9.86 -16.30 13.69
C SER A 218 -9.81 -15.32 12.51
N TYR A 219 -10.14 -15.80 11.30
CA TYR A 219 -10.38 -14.95 10.13
C TYR A 219 -11.88 -14.95 9.79
N GLU A 220 -12.48 -13.77 9.83
CA GLU A 220 -13.91 -13.57 9.61
C GLU A 220 -14.21 -13.48 8.10
N LEU A 221 -14.78 -14.54 7.52
CA LEU A 221 -15.34 -14.47 6.16
C LEU A 221 -16.72 -13.80 6.20
N THR A 222 -16.86 -12.70 5.46
CA THR A 222 -18.12 -11.97 5.35
C THR A 222 -19.23 -12.82 4.75
N ALA A 223 -20.48 -12.60 5.18
CA ALA A 223 -21.66 -13.39 4.82
C ALA A 223 -21.94 -13.52 3.31
N THR A 224 -21.45 -12.59 2.49
CA THR A 224 -21.57 -12.60 1.03
C THR A 224 -20.78 -13.72 0.36
N THR A 225 -19.59 -14.03 0.86
CA THR A 225 -18.72 -15.08 0.33
C THR A 225 -19.25 -16.49 0.62
N ALA A 226 -19.83 -16.71 1.80
CA ALA A 226 -20.45 -17.99 2.15
C ALA A 226 -21.74 -18.27 1.35
N ALA A 227 -22.47 -17.23 0.95
CA ALA A 227 -23.65 -17.38 0.10
C ALA A 227 -23.28 -17.76 -1.34
N LEU A 228 -22.20 -17.19 -1.89
CA LEU A 228 -21.67 -17.54 -3.21
C LEU A 228 -21.13 -18.98 -3.25
N ALA A 229 -20.49 -19.44 -2.16
CA ALA A 229 -19.97 -20.81 -2.06
C ALA A 229 -21.07 -21.90 -2.12
N ARG A 230 -22.35 -21.55 -1.91
CA ARG A 230 -23.48 -22.50 -2.02
C ARG A 230 -24.07 -22.58 -3.43
N LEU A 231 -23.78 -21.61 -4.28
CA LEU A 231 -24.32 -21.52 -5.64
C LEU A 231 -23.37 -22.08 -6.69
N VAL A 232 -22.14 -22.43 -6.28
CA VAL A 232 -21.08 -22.87 -7.17
C VAL A 232 -20.74 -24.33 -6.83
N PRO A 233 -20.71 -25.26 -7.81
CA PRO A 233 -20.31 -26.64 -7.57
C PRO A 233 -18.94 -26.71 -6.91
N ALA A 234 -18.75 -27.65 -5.97
CA ALA A 234 -17.51 -27.78 -5.18
C ALA A 234 -16.24 -27.80 -6.06
N ARG A 235 -16.26 -28.50 -7.20
CA ARG A 235 -15.16 -28.54 -8.16
C ARG A 235 -14.77 -27.17 -8.72
N VAL A 236 -15.75 -26.31 -8.98
CA VAL A 236 -15.51 -24.96 -9.52
C VAL A 236 -14.97 -24.04 -8.43
N LEU A 237 -15.36 -24.23 -7.17
CA LEU A 237 -14.76 -23.52 -6.03
C LEU A 237 -13.31 -23.94 -5.79
N GLU A 238 -13.02 -25.24 -5.86
CA GLU A 238 -11.66 -25.77 -5.72
C GLU A 238 -10.74 -25.23 -6.82
N GLU A 239 -11.19 -25.23 -8.07
CA GLU A 239 -10.43 -24.70 -9.19
C GLU A 239 -10.22 -23.18 -9.07
N ALA A 240 -11.26 -22.43 -8.66
CA ALA A 240 -11.15 -21.00 -8.43
C ALA A 240 -10.18 -20.67 -7.27
N PHE A 241 -10.21 -21.46 -6.20
CA PHE A 241 -9.36 -21.25 -5.03
C PHE A 241 -7.88 -21.58 -5.31
N THR A 242 -7.62 -22.70 -5.98
CA THR A 242 -6.28 -23.09 -6.43
C THR A 242 -5.70 -22.08 -7.41
N THR A 243 -6.50 -21.62 -8.38
CA THR A 243 -6.11 -20.56 -9.32
C THR A 243 -5.80 -19.24 -8.59
N ALA A 244 -6.61 -18.86 -7.61
CA ALA A 244 -6.40 -17.64 -6.82
C ALA A 244 -5.12 -17.71 -5.97
N LEU A 245 -4.85 -18.87 -5.36
CA LEU A 245 -3.62 -19.13 -4.60
C LEU A 245 -2.38 -19.05 -5.48
N GLN A 246 -2.42 -19.69 -6.65
CA GLN A 246 -1.31 -19.66 -7.61
C GLN A 246 -1.02 -18.23 -8.09
N GLN A 247 -2.05 -17.50 -8.52
CA GLN A 247 -1.89 -16.10 -8.96
C GLN A 247 -1.39 -15.17 -7.85
N TYR A 248 -1.71 -15.47 -6.59
CA TYR A 248 -1.19 -14.72 -5.45
C TYR A 248 0.28 -15.04 -5.22
N ALA A 249 0.66 -16.32 -5.21
CA ALA A 249 2.04 -16.77 -5.07
C ALA A 249 2.94 -16.20 -6.17
N ASP A 250 2.50 -16.23 -7.44
CA ASP A 250 3.23 -15.67 -8.58
C ASP A 250 3.44 -14.16 -8.45
N ARG A 251 2.41 -13.43 -8.01
CA ARG A 251 2.50 -11.98 -7.77
C ARG A 251 3.47 -11.65 -6.65
N GLU A 252 3.48 -12.44 -5.59
CA GLU A 252 4.35 -12.20 -4.44
C GLU A 252 5.80 -12.60 -4.73
N ALA A 253 6.02 -13.68 -5.48
CA ALA A 253 7.32 -14.09 -6.03
C ALA A 253 7.92 -13.01 -6.95
N HIS A 254 7.11 -12.46 -7.87
CA HIS A 254 7.53 -11.37 -8.76
C HIS A 254 7.89 -10.10 -8.00
N ARG A 255 7.15 -9.77 -6.92
CA ARG A 255 7.46 -8.61 -6.07
C ARG A 255 8.77 -8.77 -5.29
N ASN A 256 9.10 -9.99 -4.89
CA ASN A 256 10.25 -10.29 -4.06
C ASN A 256 11.49 -10.68 -4.88
N GLY A 257 11.37 -10.81 -6.20
CA GLY A 257 12.47 -11.25 -7.07
C GLY A 257 12.86 -12.71 -6.83
N THR A 258 11.94 -13.51 -6.29
CA THR A 258 12.12 -14.94 -6.02
C THR A 258 11.29 -15.75 -7.00
N THR A 259 11.69 -16.99 -7.28
CA THR A 259 10.87 -17.95 -8.05
C THR A 259 9.73 -18.47 -7.15
N PRO A 260 8.49 -18.67 -7.66
CA PRO A 260 7.43 -19.30 -6.88
C PRO A 260 7.86 -20.69 -6.39
N PRO A 261 7.46 -21.14 -5.19
CA PRO A 261 7.77 -22.48 -4.71
C PRO A 261 7.14 -23.56 -5.61
N ASP A 262 7.92 -24.57 -6.00
CA ASP A 262 7.48 -25.63 -6.94
C ASP A 262 6.27 -26.44 -6.45
N TRP A 263 6.00 -26.49 -5.14
CA TRP A 263 4.87 -27.22 -4.56
C TRP A 263 3.49 -26.60 -4.86
N ILE A 264 3.43 -25.39 -5.43
CA ILE A 264 2.18 -24.71 -5.78
C ILE A 264 1.77 -25.00 -7.24
N THR A 265 2.46 -25.90 -7.96
CA THR A 265 1.99 -26.32 -9.29
C THR A 265 0.70 -27.14 -9.18
N THR A 266 -0.27 -26.85 -10.08
CA THR A 266 -1.62 -27.43 -10.12
C THR A 266 -1.63 -28.96 -10.03
N THR A 267 -0.61 -29.61 -10.56
CA THR A 267 -0.40 -31.07 -10.51
C THR A 267 -0.13 -31.60 -9.09
N HIS A 268 0.66 -30.92 -8.26
CA HIS A 268 0.99 -31.41 -6.92
C HIS A 268 -0.17 -31.31 -5.93
N ILE A 269 -1.05 -30.33 -6.10
CA ILE A 269 -2.24 -30.15 -5.26
C ILE A 269 -3.30 -31.18 -5.63
N LEU A 270 -3.51 -31.42 -6.92
CA LEU A 270 -4.48 -32.42 -7.41
C LEU A 270 -4.01 -33.86 -7.14
N ASP A 271 -2.72 -34.17 -7.28
CA ASP A 271 -2.18 -35.49 -6.96
C ASP A 271 -2.26 -35.80 -5.45
N ARG A 272 -2.07 -34.80 -4.57
CA ARG A 272 -2.27 -35.01 -3.12
C ARG A 272 -3.73 -35.20 -2.73
N LEU A 273 -4.65 -34.54 -3.40
CA LEU A 273 -6.09 -34.69 -3.19
C LEU A 273 -6.63 -36.01 -3.78
N ALA A 274 -5.98 -36.55 -4.82
CA ALA A 274 -6.34 -37.84 -5.42
C ALA A 274 -5.70 -39.05 -4.71
N ALA A 275 -4.53 -38.89 -4.10
CA ALA A 275 -3.77 -39.99 -3.49
C ALA A 275 -4.14 -40.31 -2.03
N THR A 276 -5.06 -39.57 -1.42
CA THR A 276 -5.61 -39.91 -0.09
C THR A 276 -7.06 -40.38 -0.24
N PRO A 277 -7.43 -41.58 0.26
CA PRO A 277 -8.82 -41.96 0.32
C PRO A 277 -9.53 -41.00 1.29
N PHE A 278 -10.27 -40.05 0.72
CA PHE A 278 -11.16 -39.16 1.44
C PHE A 278 -12.28 -40.02 2.04
N ILE A 279 -12.17 -40.38 3.32
CA ILE A 279 -13.32 -40.91 4.06
C ILE A 279 -14.19 -39.69 4.40
N ALA A 280 -15.00 -39.26 3.44
CA ALA A 280 -16.23 -38.53 3.75
C ALA A 280 -17.18 -39.51 4.42
N ARG A 281 -17.03 -39.72 5.73
CA ARG A 281 -18.07 -40.35 6.52
C ARG A 281 -19.12 -39.27 6.78
N ALA A 282 -20.26 -39.36 6.11
CA ALA A 282 -21.46 -38.70 6.61
C ALA A 282 -21.66 -39.19 8.06
N PRO A 283 -21.86 -38.29 9.04
CA PRO A 283 -22.15 -38.75 10.39
C PRO A 283 -23.50 -39.47 10.36
N ASP A 284 -23.48 -40.74 10.73
CA ASP A 284 -24.66 -41.36 11.33
C ASP A 284 -25.09 -40.49 12.53
N HIS A 285 -26.40 -40.34 12.68
CA HIS A 285 -27.04 -39.54 13.72
C HIS A 285 -26.69 -40.03 15.13
N ALA A 286 -25.55 -39.59 15.66
CA ALA A 286 -25.25 -39.47 17.10
C ALA A 286 -23.82 -38.97 17.28
N ASN A 287 -23.58 -37.66 17.14
CA ASN A 287 -22.63 -36.92 18.00
C ASN A 287 -22.71 -35.42 17.73
N ASP A 288 -23.01 -34.69 18.80
CA ASP A 288 -23.35 -33.28 18.84
C ASP A 288 -22.08 -32.43 19.04
N SER A 289 -21.31 -32.24 17.96
CA SER A 289 -20.22 -31.27 17.93
C SER A 289 -20.46 -30.31 16.78
N GLY A 290 -20.97 -29.11 17.08
CA GLY A 290 -21.42 -28.11 16.11
C GLY A 290 -20.32 -27.44 15.27
N ALA A 291 -19.43 -28.22 14.65
CA ALA A 291 -18.46 -27.78 13.66
C ALA A 291 -18.99 -28.09 12.25
N ASP A 292 -18.94 -27.11 11.34
CA ASP A 292 -19.41 -27.30 9.96
C ASP A 292 -18.32 -27.91 9.06
N LEU A 293 -17.04 -27.75 9.41
CA LEU A 293 -15.90 -28.37 8.72
C LEU A 293 -14.68 -28.48 9.64
N VAL A 294 -13.97 -29.61 9.59
CA VAL A 294 -12.68 -29.81 10.26
C VAL A 294 -11.63 -30.18 9.22
N LEU A 295 -10.49 -29.47 9.23
CA LEU A 295 -9.37 -29.68 8.31
C LEU A 295 -8.10 -30.00 9.10
N HIS A 296 -7.28 -30.92 8.58
CA HIS A 296 -5.97 -31.26 9.13
C HIS A 296 -4.86 -30.83 8.17
N THR A 297 -3.82 -30.19 8.70
CA THR A 297 -2.63 -29.77 7.94
C THR A 297 -1.48 -30.77 8.12
N SER A 298 -0.47 -30.70 7.24
CA SER A 298 0.66 -31.63 7.26
C SER A 298 1.60 -31.47 8.45
N ASP A 299 1.52 -30.35 9.18
CA ASP A 299 2.24 -30.13 10.44
C ASP A 299 1.48 -30.68 11.67
N GLY A 300 0.34 -31.35 11.45
CA GLY A 300 -0.48 -31.95 12.50
C GLY A 300 -1.44 -30.98 13.18
N SER A 301 -1.52 -29.72 12.73
CA SER A 301 -2.51 -28.78 13.27
C SER A 301 -3.92 -29.05 12.71
N THR A 302 -4.93 -28.70 13.52
CA THR A 302 -6.34 -28.86 13.17
C THR A 302 -6.97 -27.48 13.05
N MET A 303 -7.62 -27.22 11.93
CA MET A 303 -8.39 -26.01 11.68
C MET A 303 -9.88 -26.35 11.69
N ILE A 304 -10.64 -25.70 12.57
CA ILE A 304 -12.09 -25.88 12.69
C ILE A 304 -12.78 -24.66 12.06
N ILE A 305 -13.70 -24.89 11.14
CA ILE A 305 -14.50 -23.82 10.53
C ILE A 305 -15.94 -23.96 11.01
N GLN A 306 -16.41 -22.95 11.73
CA GLN A 306 -17.79 -22.86 12.21
C GLN A 306 -18.51 -21.73 11.48
N ALA A 307 -19.52 -22.05 10.66
CA ALA A 307 -20.30 -21.09 9.92
C ALA A 307 -21.51 -20.61 10.74
N LYS A 308 -21.33 -19.54 11.52
CA LYS A 308 -22.45 -18.93 12.26
C LYS A 308 -23.47 -18.31 11.30
N ARG A 309 -24.68 -18.87 11.25
CA ARG A 309 -25.83 -18.29 10.55
C ARG A 309 -26.40 -17.12 11.36
N HIS A 310 -26.27 -15.90 10.83
CA HIS A 310 -27.09 -14.77 11.29
C HIS A 310 -28.34 -14.69 10.41
N SER A 311 -29.48 -15.16 10.94
CA SER A 311 -30.79 -14.86 10.35
C SER A 311 -31.11 -13.38 10.61
N ARG A 312 -31.15 -12.59 9.54
CA ARG A 312 -31.63 -11.20 9.57
C ARG A 312 -33.16 -11.25 9.73
N PRO A 313 -33.77 -10.60 10.73
CA PRO A 313 -35.22 -10.56 10.81
C PRO A 313 -35.77 -9.80 9.61
N THR A 314 -36.76 -10.41 8.95
CA THR A 314 -37.51 -9.84 7.84
C THR A 314 -38.11 -8.50 8.27
N ARG A 315 -37.94 -7.48 7.42
CA ARG A 315 -38.51 -6.14 7.60
C ARG A 315 -40.04 -6.27 7.54
N PRO A 316 -40.82 -5.80 8.53
CA PRO A 316 -42.27 -5.76 8.41
C PRO A 316 -42.64 -4.81 7.26
N ASP A 317 -43.62 -5.25 6.46
CA ASP A 317 -44.12 -4.53 5.30
C ASP A 317 -44.54 -3.10 5.67
N ALA A 318 -44.11 -2.15 4.85
CA ALA A 318 -44.53 -0.76 4.97
C ALA A 318 -46.02 -0.67 4.63
N LEU A 319 -46.81 -0.22 5.60
CA LEU A 319 -48.21 0.16 5.44
C LEU A 319 -48.38 1.07 4.22
N ALA A 320 -49.37 0.72 3.39
CA ALA A 320 -49.76 1.46 2.21
C ALA A 320 -50.11 2.94 2.52
N PRO A 321 -49.82 3.87 1.60
CA PRO A 321 -50.16 5.27 1.79
C PRO A 321 -51.67 5.48 1.82
N THR A 322 -52.13 6.20 2.83
CA THR A 322 -53.51 6.66 3.01
C THR A 322 -53.88 7.64 1.89
N PRO A 323 -55.06 7.51 1.23
CA PRO A 323 -55.48 8.47 0.22
C PRO A 323 -55.80 9.84 0.85
N ALA A 324 -55.35 10.90 0.17
CA ALA A 324 -55.55 12.29 0.57
C ALA A 324 -57.04 12.68 0.57
N PRO A 325 -57.49 13.53 1.52
CA PRO A 325 -58.84 14.05 1.53
C PRO A 325 -59.06 15.00 0.35
N THR A 326 -60.14 14.78 -0.38
CA THR A 326 -60.69 15.66 -1.40
C THR A 326 -61.28 16.91 -0.76
N ASP A 327 -60.72 18.07 -1.07
CA ASP A 327 -61.32 19.37 -0.75
C ASP A 327 -62.60 19.56 -1.58
N ARG A 328 -63.71 19.75 -0.86
CA ARG A 328 -65.03 20.10 -1.38
C ARG A 328 -65.28 21.58 -1.07
N ALA A 329 -65.42 22.36 -2.14
CA ALA A 329 -66.24 23.55 -2.32
C ALA A 329 -66.53 24.49 -1.13
N ALA A 330 -66.11 25.75 -1.29
CA ALA A 330 -66.96 26.93 -1.13
C ALA A 330 -66.46 28.03 -2.08
#